data_AF-I3EF00-F1
#
_entry.id   AF-I3EF00-F1
#
_cell.length_a   1.000
_cell.length_b   1.000
_cell.length_c   1.000
_cell.angle_alpha   90.00
_cell.angle_beta   90.00
_cell.angle_gamma   90.00
#
_symmetry.space_group_name_H-M   'P 1'
#
loop_
_entity.id
_entity.type
_entity.pdbx_description
1 polymer ?
#
loop_
_entity_poly.entity_id
_entity_poly.type
_entity_poly.pdbx_seq_one_letter_code
_entity_poly.pdbx_strand_id
1 'polypeptide(L)'
;MVYVSTQKPSTPIEQSMTLEELRQGLLEIAIDQTEKISRSELIKIITTVGDKLTLTEANQVLSLIPTVNGIIEISSLVSHLQSNSE
;
A
#
# COMPACT_ATOMS: atom_id res chain seq x y z
N MET A 1 -30.04 -35.06 -10.00
CA MET A 1 -28.78 -34.65 -9.36
C MET A 1 -28.07 -33.72 -10.32
N VAL A 2 -28.08 -32.41 -10.05
CA VAL A 2 -27.43 -31.42 -10.91
C VAL A 2 -26.14 -31.02 -10.21
N TYR A 3 -25.01 -31.32 -10.83
CA TYR A 3 -23.68 -30.98 -10.33
C TYR A 3 -23.51 -29.46 -10.41
N VAL A 4 -23.55 -28.78 -9.27
CA VAL A 4 -23.05 -27.42 -9.15
C VAL A 4 -21.53 -27.49 -9.12
N SER A 5 -20.93 -27.19 -10.27
CA SER A 5 -19.50 -26.87 -10.35
C SER A 5 -19.24 -25.68 -9.45
N THR A 6 -18.70 -25.94 -8.27
CA THR A 6 -18.09 -24.91 -7.42
C THR A 6 -16.83 -24.44 -8.12
N GLN A 7 -17.00 -23.49 -9.07
CA GLN A 7 -15.90 -22.68 -9.56
C GLN A 7 -15.37 -21.91 -8.36
N LYS A 8 -14.30 -22.46 -7.77
CA LYS A 8 -13.38 -21.74 -6.91
C LYS A 8 -12.94 -20.51 -7.70
N PRO A 9 -13.24 -19.27 -7.29
CA PRO A 9 -12.73 -18.10 -7.98
C PRO A 9 -11.20 -18.14 -7.84
N SER A 10 -10.57 -18.65 -8.89
CA SER A 10 -9.13 -18.72 -9.09
C SER A 10 -8.78 -17.55 -10.00
N THR A 11 -9.11 -16.36 -9.54
CA THR A 11 -8.52 -15.13 -10.03
C THR A 11 -7.65 -14.64 -8.90
N PRO A 12 -6.33 -14.47 -9.06
CA PRO A 12 -5.65 -13.48 -8.25
C PRO A 12 -6.46 -12.22 -8.52
N ILE A 13 -7.13 -11.71 -7.49
CA ILE A 13 -7.74 -10.40 -7.62
C ILE A 13 -6.51 -9.51 -7.71
N GLU A 14 -6.02 -9.26 -8.93
CA GLU A 14 -5.20 -8.10 -9.23
C GLU A 14 -6.12 -6.91 -8.92
N GLN A 15 -6.23 -6.61 -7.62
CA GLN A 15 -6.73 -5.32 -7.18
C GLN A 15 -5.60 -4.38 -7.54
N SER A 16 -5.58 -3.96 -8.81
CA SER A 16 -4.80 -2.83 -9.27
C SER A 16 -5.38 -1.62 -8.56
N MET A 17 -4.99 -1.43 -7.30
CA MET A 17 -5.34 -0.25 -6.53
C MET A 17 -4.77 0.93 -7.29
N THR A 18 -5.64 1.84 -7.71
CA THR A 18 -5.20 3.06 -8.38
C THR A 18 -4.38 3.91 -7.41
N LEU A 19 -3.49 4.74 -7.93
CA LEU A 19 -2.73 5.68 -7.11
C LEU A 19 -3.64 6.62 -6.32
N GLU A 20 -4.83 6.95 -6.85
CA GLU A 20 -5.84 7.73 -6.15
C GLU A 20 -6.46 6.97 -4.98
N GLU A 21 -6.82 5.71 -5.16
CA GLU A 21 -7.34 4.86 -4.07
C GLU A 21 -6.28 4.64 -2.99
N LEU A 22 -5.01 4.43 -3.38
CA LEU A 22 -3.90 4.34 -2.44
C LEU A 22 -3.75 5.64 -1.64
N ARG A 23 -3.75 6.79 -2.32
CA ARG A 23 -3.65 8.10 -1.66
C ARG A 23 -4.78 8.28 -0.65
N GLN A 24 -6.01 7.96 -1.04
CA GLN A 24 -7.17 8.13 -0.20
C GLN A 24 -7.12 7.21 1.02
N GLY A 25 -6.78 5.93 0.83
CA GLY A 25 -6.62 4.99 1.95
C GLY A 25 -5.52 5.41 2.92
N LEU A 26 -4.41 5.97 2.42
CA LEU A 26 -3.35 6.52 3.28
C LEU A 26 -3.80 7.77 4.04
N LEU A 27 -4.63 8.63 3.44
CA LEU A 27 -5.18 9.82 4.10
C LEU A 27 -6.15 9.45 5.23
N GLU A 28 -6.95 8.39 5.06
CA GLU A 28 -7.86 7.89 6.11
C GLU A 28 -7.11 7.37 7.34
N ILE A 29 -5.88 6.88 7.14
CA ILE A 29 -5.05 6.32 8.22
C ILE A 29 -4.07 7.37 8.78
N ALA A 30 -3.84 8.46 8.05
CA ALA A 30 -2.96 9.53 8.49
C ALA A 30 -3.51 10.21 9.75
N ILE A 31 -2.64 10.38 10.73
CA ILE A 31 -2.96 11.05 11.98
C ILE A 31 -3.31 12.52 11.64
N ASP A 32 -4.44 13.00 12.19
CA ASP A 32 -4.94 14.37 12.03
C ASP A 32 -5.27 14.80 10.58
N GLN A 33 -5.52 13.86 9.65
CA GLN A 33 -5.68 14.16 8.20
C GLN A 33 -4.51 14.98 7.63
N THR A 34 -3.36 14.91 8.29
CA THR A 34 -2.14 15.50 7.75
C THR A 34 -1.74 14.64 6.55
N GLU A 35 -1.28 15.21 5.45
CA GLU A 35 -0.80 14.44 4.28
C GLU A 35 0.54 13.73 4.59
N LYS A 36 0.68 13.18 5.80
CA LYS A 36 1.89 12.71 6.44
C LYS A 36 1.59 11.41 7.17
N ILE A 37 2.44 10.43 6.95
CA ILE A 37 2.38 9.13 7.62
C ILE A 37 3.75 8.79 8.21
N SER A 38 3.76 8.24 9.42
CA SER A 38 5.01 7.72 9.99
C SER A 38 5.44 6.48 9.23
N ARG A 39 6.75 6.35 8.95
CA ARG A 39 7.30 5.15 8.27
C ARG A 39 6.86 3.86 8.97
N SER A 40 6.86 3.84 10.31
CA SER A 40 6.42 2.68 11.09
C SER A 40 4.95 2.33 10.89
N GLU A 41 4.07 3.31 10.75
CA GLU A 41 2.66 3.07 10.46
C GLU A 41 2.47 2.54 9.04
N LEU A 42 3.20 3.11 8.08
CA LEU A 42 3.18 2.61 6.71
C LEU A 42 3.68 1.15 6.63
N ILE A 43 4.74 0.79 7.37
CA ILE A 43 5.20 -0.60 7.52
C ILE A 43 4.08 -1.50 8.04
N LYS A 44 3.39 -1.08 9.10
CA LYS A 44 2.28 -1.87 9.66
C LYS A 44 1.20 -2.10 8.61
N ILE A 45 0.82 -1.08 7.84
CA ILE A 45 -0.21 -1.19 6.81
C ILE A 45 0.22 -2.20 5.74
N ILE A 46 1.39 -2.03 5.13
CA ILE A 46 1.85 -2.92 4.03
C ILE A 46 2.17 -4.35 4.47
N THR A 47 2.41 -4.57 5.76
CA THR A 47 2.60 -5.91 6.35
C THR A 47 1.28 -6.54 6.86
N THR A 48 0.22 -5.74 7.00
CA THR A 48 -1.08 -6.16 7.54
C THR A 48 -2.15 -6.29 6.45
N VAL A 49 -2.08 -5.47 5.40
CA VAL A 49 -3.08 -5.34 4.33
C VAL A 49 -2.53 -5.90 3.01
N GLY A 50 -3.29 -6.78 2.35
CA GLY A 50 -2.97 -7.34 1.02
C GLY A 50 -2.07 -8.58 1.03
N ASP A 51 -1.34 -8.80 -0.08
CA ASP A 51 -0.22 -9.74 -0.17
C ASP A 51 0.89 -9.25 0.76
N LYS A 52 1.00 -9.92 1.90
CA LYS A 52 1.82 -9.46 3.01
C LYS A 52 3.28 -9.43 2.61
N LEU A 53 3.83 -8.23 2.39
CA LEU A 53 5.27 -8.06 2.39
C LEU A 53 5.81 -8.49 3.74
N THR A 54 6.90 -9.23 3.74
CA THR A 54 7.66 -9.45 4.98
C THR A 54 8.19 -8.11 5.48
N LEU A 55 8.49 -8.03 6.78
CA LEU A 55 9.10 -6.83 7.37
C LEU A 55 10.37 -6.41 6.61
N THR A 56 11.12 -7.36 6.08
CA THR A 56 12.33 -7.10 5.28
C THR A 56 11.99 -6.43 3.95
N GLU A 57 11.03 -6.98 3.20
CA GLU A 57 10.60 -6.42 1.91
C GLU A 57 9.95 -5.04 2.11
N ALA A 58 9.09 -4.90 3.11
CA ALA A 58 8.52 -3.62 3.52
C ALA A 58 9.60 -2.57 3.81
N ASN A 59 10.65 -2.94 4.55
CA ASN A 59 11.74 -2.02 4.84
C ASN A 59 12.57 -1.66 3.60
N GLN A 60 12.77 -2.58 2.67
CA GLN A 60 13.49 -2.32 1.42
C GLN A 60 12.71 -1.35 0.53
N VAL A 61 11.42 -1.60 0.32
CA VAL A 61 10.54 -0.70 -0.46
C VAL A 61 10.52 0.69 0.17
N LEU A 62 10.33 0.78 1.49
CA LEU A 62 10.29 2.06 2.20
C LEU A 62 11.67 2.72 2.35
N SER A 63 12.76 2.03 2.06
CA SER A 63 14.10 2.64 2.03
C SER A 63 14.31 3.54 0.82
N LEU A 64 13.52 3.35 -0.23
CA LEU A 64 13.58 4.15 -1.46
C LEU A 64 12.77 5.45 -1.35
N ILE A 65 11.90 5.55 -0.34
CA ILE A 65 11.00 6.68 -0.14
C ILE A 65 11.67 7.70 0.80
N PRO A 66 11.80 8.98 0.38
CA PRO A 66 12.40 10.01 1.22
C PRO A 66 11.55 10.26 2.48
N THR A 67 12.23 10.44 3.61
CA THR A 67 11.58 10.73 4.91
C THR A 67 12.23 11.91 5.61
N VAL A 68 11.44 12.76 6.25
CA VAL A 68 11.92 13.83 7.14
C VAL A 68 11.59 13.44 8.57
N ASN A 69 12.60 13.20 9.41
CA ASN A 69 12.43 12.71 10.78
C ASN A 69 11.56 11.44 10.89
N GLY A 70 11.64 10.53 9.93
CA GLY A 70 10.84 9.29 9.90
C GLY A 70 9.38 9.48 9.46
N ILE A 71 9.01 10.68 9.04
CA ILE A 71 7.71 11.01 8.46
C ILE A 71 7.83 11.01 6.93
N ILE A 72 6.85 10.38 6.27
CA ILE A 72 6.69 10.33 4.82
C ILE A 72 5.52 11.23 4.45
N GLU A 73 5.73 12.12 3.48
CA GLU A 73 4.63 12.88 2.87
C GLU A 73 3.92 12.00 1.84
N ILE A 74 2.59 11.89 1.96
CA ILE A 74 1.77 11.00 1.12
C ILE A 74 1.89 11.40 -0.36
N SER A 75 1.90 12.70 -0.66
CA SER A 75 2.13 13.22 -2.01
C SER A 75 3.48 12.79 -2.59
N SER A 76 4.53 12.80 -1.77
CA SER A 76 5.88 12.36 -2.17
C SER A 76 5.92 10.85 -2.43
N LEU A 77 5.24 10.06 -1.60
CA LEU A 77 5.08 8.62 -1.79
C LEU A 77 4.35 8.30 -3.11
N VAL A 78 3.20 8.92 -3.36
CA VAL A 78 2.40 8.69 -4.57
C VAL A 78 3.18 9.12 -5.82
N SER A 79 3.86 10.26 -5.77
CA SER A 79 4.71 10.72 -6.88
C SER A 79 5.87 9.76 -7.16
N HIS A 80 6.48 9.20 -6.11
CA HIS A 80 7.55 8.21 -6.27
C HIS A 80 7.02 6.93 -6.93
N LEU A 81 5.85 6.44 -6.51
CA LEU A 81 5.23 5.25 -7.12
C LEU A 81 4.83 5.48 -8.58
N GLN A 82 4.32 6.67 -8.90
CA GLN A 82 4.01 7.07 -10.28
C GLN A 82 5.26 7.06 -11.16
N SER A 83 6.38 7.63 -10.66
CA SER A 83 7.64 7.70 -11.40
C SER A 83 8.32 6.34 -11.62
N ASN A 84 8.04 5.34 -10.78
CA ASN A 84 8.54 3.98 -10.95
C ASN A 84 7.62 3.10 -11.82
N SER A 85 6.49 3.63 -12.30
CA SER A 85 5.53 2.92 -13.15
C SER A 85 5.72 3.24 -14.66
N GLU A 86 6.73 4.06 -15.02
CA GLU A 86 7.11 4.43 -16.39
C GLU A 86 8.35 3.69 -16.89
#